data_AF-A0A1F6TPH2-F1
#
_entry.id   AF-A0A1F6TPH2-F1
#
_cell.length_a   1.000
_cell.length_b   1.000
_cell.length_c   1.000
_cell.angle_alpha   90.00
_cell.angle_beta   90.00
_cell.angle_gamma   90.00
#
_symmetry.space_group_name_H-M   'P 1'
#
loop_
_entity.id
_entity.type
_entity.pdbx_description
1 polymer ?
#
loop_
_entity_poly.entity_id
_entity_poly.type
_entity_poly.pdbx_seq_one_letter_code
_entity_poly.pdbx_strand_id
1 'polypeptide(L)'
;MFAVAWFTHEDDRYLDVHVFAGYVFFGLLLFRMLWGFVGGYYARFREFGYRWTNARDYLRATLRGPSRRYLGHNPAGSWVVFLMLGLGLAISFTGMFVLGAEERHGPFAGAFSFAHATLFHLLHEASAVGLLVVVAFHLTGVAYESWRHRENLAGAMVTGRKRGPGVDAVIFRGVGALLLAGVAVSAIVQFAGHVRATPEKPYLPFTGPTLPDSALWRAECGSCHLAFHPTLLPLRSWEALLAGQRDHFGDDLALDAATLAGLRDFYTPNAAESALTEAAWKTDRSIPPGETPLRITETEYWKRKHRDISQRTWERDPVRTKANCAACHLDAEQGTFEDAAMRPPGPQTDQSRPKTR
;
A
#
# COMPACT_ATOMS: atom_id res chain seq x y z
N MET A 1 3.18 1.41 -14.84
CA MET A 1 2.60 0.72 -13.68
C MET A 1 3.67 0.39 -12.65
N PHE A 2 4.66 -0.47 -12.93
CA PHE A 2 5.76 -0.71 -11.98
C PHE A 2 6.43 0.58 -11.47
N ALA A 3 6.81 1.50 -12.36
CA ALA A 3 7.38 2.79 -11.96
C ALA A 3 6.42 3.66 -11.13
N VAL A 4 5.11 3.61 -11.40
CA VAL A 4 4.11 4.36 -10.61
C VAL A 4 4.07 3.79 -9.20
N ALA A 5 3.90 2.47 -9.06
CA ALA A 5 3.95 1.79 -7.77
C ALA A 5 5.26 2.07 -7.02
N TRP A 6 6.40 2.07 -7.72
CA TRP A 6 7.70 2.40 -7.14
C TRP A 6 7.77 3.83 -6.59
N PHE A 7 7.22 4.83 -7.28
CA PHE A 7 7.28 6.21 -6.76
C PHE A 7 6.23 6.50 -5.69
N THR A 8 5.23 5.65 -5.53
CA THR A 8 4.16 5.82 -4.53
C THR A 8 4.29 4.88 -3.33
N HIS A 9 5.39 4.14 -3.19
CA HIS A 9 5.54 3.13 -2.12
C HIS A 9 5.96 3.69 -0.76
N GLU A 10 6.60 4.86 -0.70
CA GLU A 10 7.20 5.37 0.55
C GLU A 10 6.20 6.08 1.47
N ASP A 11 5.06 6.52 0.92
CA ASP A 11 4.15 7.43 1.61
C ASP A 11 2.72 6.86 1.55
N ASP A 12 2.20 6.57 2.74
CA ASP A 12 0.88 5.94 2.95
C ASP A 12 -0.26 6.77 2.33
N ARG A 13 -0.06 8.08 2.11
CA ARG A 13 -1.02 8.95 1.39
C ARG A 13 -1.26 8.54 -0.06
N TYR A 14 -0.30 7.84 -0.67
CA TYR A 14 -0.37 7.36 -2.05
C TYR A 14 -0.58 5.85 -2.14
N LEU A 15 -0.95 5.21 -1.02
CA LEU A 15 -1.19 3.78 -0.96
C LEU A 15 -2.27 3.33 -1.96
N ASP A 16 -3.31 4.13 -2.15
CA ASP A 16 -4.40 3.82 -3.10
C ASP A 16 -3.90 3.79 -4.55
N VAL A 17 -3.02 4.73 -4.91
CA VAL A 17 -2.34 4.78 -6.21
C VAL A 17 -1.36 3.61 -6.36
N HIS A 18 -0.61 3.27 -5.30
CA HIS A 18 0.30 2.14 -5.28
C HIS A 18 -0.44 0.83 -5.55
N VAL A 19 -1.50 0.57 -4.77
CA VAL A 19 -2.34 -0.63 -4.87
C VAL A 19 -3.03 -0.70 -6.23
N PHE A 20 -3.57 0.41 -6.74
CA PHE A 20 -4.14 0.47 -8.08
C PHE A 20 -3.11 0.11 -9.16
N ALA A 21 -1.93 0.72 -9.11
CA ALA A 21 -0.85 0.44 -10.06
C ALA A 21 -0.40 -1.04 -9.98
N GLY A 22 -0.39 -1.62 -8.78
CA GLY A 22 -0.14 -3.04 -8.52
C GLY A 22 -1.18 -3.95 -9.18
N TYR A 23 -2.48 -3.68 -8.99
CA TYR A 23 -3.55 -4.46 -9.62
C TYR A 23 -3.54 -4.35 -11.15
N VAL A 24 -3.32 -3.16 -11.70
CA VAL A 24 -3.19 -2.99 -13.16
C VAL A 24 -1.95 -3.72 -13.67
N PHE A 25 -0.82 -3.62 -12.98
CA PHE A 25 0.40 -4.37 -13.33
C PHE A 25 0.13 -5.88 -13.34
N PHE A 26 -0.51 -6.41 -12.30
CA PHE A 26 -0.85 -7.83 -12.19
C PHE A 26 -1.82 -8.26 -13.29
N GLY A 27 -2.87 -7.48 -13.57
CA GLY A 27 -3.81 -7.76 -14.66
C GLY A 27 -3.13 -7.80 -16.04
N LEU A 28 -2.25 -6.84 -16.33
CA LEU A 28 -1.45 -6.83 -17.56
C LEU A 28 -0.46 -7.99 -17.62
N LEU A 29 0.09 -8.40 -16.48
CA LEU A 29 0.98 -9.54 -16.36
C LEU A 29 0.25 -10.86 -16.62
N LEU A 30 -0.95 -11.05 -16.07
CA LEU A 30 -1.81 -12.20 -16.36
C LEU A 30 -2.18 -12.23 -17.85
N PHE A 31 -2.59 -11.09 -18.42
CA PHE A 31 -2.81 -10.98 -19.86
C PHE A 31 -1.56 -11.41 -20.64
N ARG A 32 -0.37 -10.91 -20.24
CA ARG A 32 0.90 -11.27 -20.88
C ARG A 32 1.20 -12.77 -20.78
N MET A 33 0.80 -13.44 -19.70
CA MET A 33 0.97 -14.89 -19.53
C MET A 33 0.10 -15.63 -20.53
N LEU A 34 -1.18 -15.31 -20.59
CA LEU A 34 -2.13 -15.90 -21.54
C LEU A 34 -1.68 -15.64 -22.98
N TRP A 35 -1.31 -14.40 -23.30
CA TRP A 35 -0.81 -13.99 -24.62
C TRP A 35 0.50 -14.70 -25.00
N GLY A 36 1.29 -15.13 -24.02
CA GLY A 36 2.48 -15.96 -24.24
C GLY A 36 2.16 -17.37 -24.76
N PHE A 37 0.90 -17.83 -24.70
CA PHE A 37 0.49 -19.11 -25.27
C PHE A 37 -0.25 -18.94 -26.59
N VAL A 38 -1.22 -18.02 -26.64
CA VAL A 38 -2.16 -17.88 -27.78
C VAL A 38 -1.84 -16.71 -28.72
N GLY A 39 -0.90 -15.84 -28.36
CA GLY A 39 -0.61 -14.63 -29.11
C GLY A 39 0.10 -14.86 -30.44
N GLY A 40 0.46 -13.74 -31.10
CA GLY A 40 1.21 -13.76 -32.36
C GLY A 40 2.57 -14.45 -32.27
N TYR A 41 3.15 -14.81 -33.42
CA TYR A 41 4.36 -15.62 -33.53
C TYR A 41 5.47 -15.23 -32.53
N TYR A 42 5.94 -13.97 -32.57
CA TYR A 42 7.01 -13.47 -31.71
C TYR A 42 6.65 -13.26 -30.23
N ALA A 43 5.36 -13.38 -29.86
CA ALA A 43 4.90 -13.22 -28.48
C ALA A 43 4.87 -14.55 -27.70
N ARG A 44 4.82 -15.69 -28.41
CA ARG A 44 4.63 -17.02 -27.80
C ARG A 44 5.89 -17.51 -27.08
N PHE A 45 5.74 -18.09 -25.90
CA PHE A 45 6.85 -18.59 -25.06
C PHE A 45 7.73 -19.64 -25.74
N ARG A 46 7.19 -20.37 -26.73
CA ARG A 46 7.97 -21.30 -27.53
C ARG A 46 9.14 -20.62 -28.25
N GLU A 47 8.97 -19.37 -28.68
CA GLU A 47 10.03 -18.57 -29.32
C GLU A 47 11.08 -18.04 -28.32
N PHE A 48 10.84 -18.20 -27.01
CA PHE A 48 11.75 -17.80 -25.93
C PHE A 48 12.55 -19.00 -25.38
N GLY A 49 12.27 -20.23 -25.83
CA GLY A 49 12.76 -21.50 -25.29
C GLY A 49 14.24 -21.80 -25.50
N TYR A 50 15.12 -20.84 -25.19
CA TYR A 50 16.57 -21.02 -25.24
C TYR A 50 17.09 -21.65 -23.95
N ARG A 51 17.93 -22.68 -24.07
CA ARG A 51 18.64 -23.27 -22.93
C ARG A 51 19.56 -22.22 -22.28
N TRP A 52 19.80 -22.34 -20.98
CA TRP A 52 20.71 -21.44 -20.25
C TRP A 52 22.11 -21.35 -20.89
N THR A 53 22.62 -22.46 -21.42
CA THR A 53 23.90 -22.50 -22.16
C THR A 53 23.93 -21.50 -23.32
N ASN A 54 22.81 -21.36 -24.05
CA ASN A 54 22.70 -20.46 -25.19
C ASN A 54 22.77 -18.99 -24.74
N ALA A 55 22.20 -18.66 -23.58
CA ALA A 55 22.30 -17.32 -22.99
C ALA A 55 23.74 -17.00 -22.56
N ARG A 56 24.40 -17.93 -21.87
CA ARG A 56 25.80 -17.79 -21.46
C ARG A 56 26.72 -17.59 -22.66
N ASP A 57 26.56 -18.40 -23.69
CA ASP A 57 27.42 -18.35 -24.87
C ASP A 57 27.13 -17.10 -25.71
N TYR A 58 25.87 -16.68 -25.81
CA TYR A 58 25.49 -15.41 -26.44
C TYR A 58 26.11 -14.21 -25.70
N LEU A 59 26.06 -14.16 -24.37
CA LEU A 59 26.67 -13.08 -23.59
C LEU A 59 28.19 -13.03 -23.80
N ARG A 60 28.87 -14.17 -23.75
CA ARG A 60 30.31 -14.26 -24.01
C ARG A 60 30.69 -13.84 -25.43
N ALA A 61 29.93 -14.28 -26.43
CA ALA A 61 30.15 -13.90 -27.81
C ALA A 61 29.94 -12.40 -28.00
N THR A 62 28.91 -11.83 -27.38
CA THR A 62 28.58 -10.41 -27.44
C THR A 62 29.68 -9.51 -26.87
N LEU A 63 30.37 -9.99 -25.83
CA LEU A 63 31.53 -9.30 -25.23
C LEU A 63 32.83 -9.46 -26.05
N ARG A 64 32.94 -10.49 -26.91
CA ARG A 64 34.18 -10.86 -27.62
C ARG A 64 34.20 -10.52 -29.11
N GLY A 65 33.06 -10.25 -29.73
CA GLY A 65 32.97 -10.00 -31.17
C GLY A 65 31.53 -9.87 -31.67
N PRO A 66 31.31 -9.72 -33.00
CA PRO A 66 29.99 -9.45 -33.57
C PRO A 66 28.96 -10.50 -33.13
N SER A 67 27.88 -10.07 -32.45
CA SER A 67 26.79 -10.96 -32.03
C SER A 67 25.88 -11.25 -33.22
N ARG A 68 25.29 -12.45 -33.23
CA ARG A 68 24.23 -12.77 -34.19
C ARG A 68 23.05 -11.85 -33.97
N ARG A 69 22.51 -11.32 -35.07
CA ARG A 69 21.30 -10.50 -35.08
C ARG A 69 20.06 -11.40 -34.94
N TYR A 70 19.23 -11.15 -33.93
CA TYR A 70 17.95 -11.85 -33.72
C TYR A 70 16.78 -10.94 -34.11
N LEU A 71 15.79 -11.46 -34.85
CA LEU A 71 14.58 -10.69 -35.20
C LEU A 71 13.58 -10.64 -34.04
N GLY A 72 13.45 -11.74 -33.29
CA GLY A 72 12.70 -11.80 -32.02
C GLY A 72 13.60 -11.51 -30.81
N HIS A 73 13.48 -12.33 -29.78
CA HIS A 73 14.30 -12.21 -28.57
C HIS A 73 15.63 -12.95 -28.76
N ASN A 74 16.72 -12.36 -28.29
CA ASN A 74 17.99 -13.07 -28.17
C ASN A 74 17.98 -13.97 -26.92
N PRO A 75 18.89 -14.95 -26.81
CA PRO A 75 18.90 -15.89 -25.68
C PRO A 75 18.97 -15.23 -24.30
N ALA A 76 19.79 -14.20 -24.12
CA ALA A 76 19.89 -13.49 -22.84
C ALA A 76 18.61 -12.72 -22.50
N GLY A 77 18.05 -12.02 -23.49
CA GLY A 77 16.79 -11.27 -23.39
C GLY A 77 15.62 -12.18 -23.04
N SER A 78 15.57 -13.40 -23.57
CA SER A 78 14.52 -14.38 -23.20
C SER A 78 14.57 -14.76 -21.72
N TRP A 79 15.77 -14.99 -21.16
CA TRP A 79 15.93 -15.27 -19.73
C TRP A 79 15.57 -14.07 -18.85
N VAL A 80 15.96 -12.86 -19.27
CA VAL A 80 15.56 -11.62 -18.59
C VAL A 80 14.04 -11.48 -18.58
N VAL A 81 13.35 -11.79 -19.68
CA VAL A 81 11.87 -11.81 -19.70
C VAL A 81 11.34 -12.81 -18.68
N PHE A 82 11.80 -14.06 -18.66
CA PHE A 82 11.31 -15.03 -17.66
C PHE A 82 11.57 -14.59 -16.21
N LEU A 83 12.74 -13.99 -15.93
CA LEU A 83 13.04 -13.40 -14.61
C LEU A 83 12.06 -12.28 -14.27
N MET A 84 11.79 -11.36 -15.20
CA MET A 84 10.81 -10.28 -15.01
C MET A 84 9.41 -10.82 -14.78
N LEU A 85 8.98 -11.85 -15.52
CA LEU A 85 7.66 -12.44 -15.35
C LEU A 85 7.53 -13.14 -14.00
N GLY A 86 8.55 -13.92 -13.60
CA GLY A 86 8.59 -14.61 -12.32
C GLY A 86 8.60 -13.64 -11.13
N LEU A 87 9.50 -12.67 -11.14
CA LEU A 87 9.56 -11.62 -10.10
C LEU A 87 8.31 -10.74 -10.11
N GLY A 88 7.76 -10.44 -11.28
CA GLY A 88 6.50 -9.72 -11.44
C GLY A 88 5.32 -10.46 -10.81
N LEU A 89 5.26 -11.79 -10.92
CA LEU A 89 4.25 -12.58 -10.23
C LEU A 89 4.50 -12.58 -8.73
N ALA A 90 5.75 -12.79 -8.30
CA ALA A 90 6.13 -12.80 -6.89
C ALA A 90 5.73 -11.49 -6.19
N ILE A 91 6.16 -10.33 -6.71
CA ILE A 91 5.82 -9.00 -6.16
C ILE A 91 4.31 -8.75 -6.13
N SER A 92 3.56 -9.21 -7.15
CA SER A 92 2.11 -9.00 -7.21
C SER A 92 1.39 -9.81 -6.12
N PHE A 93 1.75 -11.09 -5.95
CA PHE A 93 1.14 -11.94 -4.94
C PHE A 93 1.53 -11.50 -3.52
N THR A 94 2.80 -11.23 -3.27
CA THR A 94 3.26 -10.76 -1.96
C THR A 94 2.63 -9.41 -1.60
N GLY A 95 2.44 -8.51 -2.57
CA GLY A 95 1.75 -7.24 -2.36
C GLY A 95 0.27 -7.41 -1.97
N MET A 96 -0.44 -8.34 -2.62
CA MET A 96 -1.83 -8.67 -2.23
C MET A 96 -1.89 -9.34 -0.84
N PHE A 97 -0.87 -10.09 -0.44
CA PHE A 97 -0.79 -10.67 0.90
C PHE A 97 -0.52 -9.62 1.97
N VAL A 98 0.36 -8.66 1.71
CA VAL A 98 0.56 -7.49 2.57
C VAL A 98 -0.76 -6.74 2.77
N LEU A 99 -1.44 -6.39 1.66
CA LEU A 99 -2.72 -5.69 1.70
C LEU A 99 -3.79 -6.46 2.50
N GLY A 100 -3.84 -7.78 2.37
CA GLY A 100 -4.78 -8.62 3.12
C GLY A 100 -4.45 -8.77 4.61
N ALA A 101 -3.17 -8.74 4.96
CA ALA A 101 -2.68 -8.95 6.32
C ALA A 101 -2.69 -7.66 7.16
N GLU A 102 -2.25 -6.53 6.61
CA GLU A 102 -2.16 -5.23 7.31
C GLU A 102 -3.43 -4.42 7.16
N GLU A 103 -3.83 -4.11 5.92
CA GLU A 103 -4.99 -3.26 5.68
C GLU A 103 -6.32 -4.04 5.82
N ARG A 104 -6.28 -5.38 5.88
CA ARG A 104 -7.47 -6.24 5.78
C ARG A 104 -8.30 -5.98 4.51
N HIS A 105 -7.64 -5.65 3.40
CA HIS A 105 -8.28 -5.36 2.11
C HIS A 105 -7.89 -6.36 1.00
N GLY A 106 -8.64 -6.31 -0.10
CA GLY A 106 -8.36 -7.08 -1.31
C GLY A 106 -8.74 -8.57 -1.20
N PRO A 107 -8.30 -9.40 -2.16
CA PRO A 107 -8.70 -10.81 -2.26
C PRO A 107 -8.33 -11.69 -1.06
N PHE A 108 -7.37 -11.24 -0.23
CA PHE A 108 -6.87 -11.96 0.93
C PHE A 108 -7.21 -11.26 2.26
N ALA A 109 -8.18 -10.34 2.23
CA ALA A 109 -8.71 -9.68 3.43
C ALA A 109 -9.08 -10.73 4.50
N GLY A 110 -8.49 -10.63 5.68
CA GLY A 110 -8.80 -11.55 6.78
C GLY A 110 -8.13 -12.92 6.71
N ALA A 111 -7.48 -13.28 5.59
CA ALA A 111 -6.88 -14.60 5.39
C ALA A 111 -5.61 -14.82 6.23
N PHE A 112 -4.94 -13.73 6.62
CA PHE A 112 -3.69 -13.76 7.36
C PHE A 112 -3.78 -12.91 8.63
N SER A 113 -2.94 -13.21 9.62
CA SER A 113 -2.77 -12.36 10.81
C SER A 113 -1.73 -11.27 10.56
N PHE A 114 -1.77 -10.21 11.38
CA PHE A 114 -0.77 -9.13 11.37
C PHE A 114 0.67 -9.64 11.56
N ALA A 115 0.88 -10.79 12.21
CA ALA A 115 2.22 -11.39 12.34
C ALA A 115 2.81 -11.86 11.01
N HIS A 116 1.97 -12.26 10.04
CA HIS A 116 2.43 -12.66 8.71
C HIS A 116 2.84 -11.45 7.86
N ALA A 117 2.30 -10.27 8.16
CA ALA A 117 2.56 -9.05 7.41
C ALA A 117 4.04 -8.73 7.27
N THR A 118 4.82 -8.88 8.36
CA THR A 118 6.27 -8.63 8.34
C THR A 118 7.00 -9.48 7.30
N LEU A 119 6.64 -10.76 7.18
CA LEU A 119 7.23 -11.66 6.19
C LEU A 119 6.81 -11.26 4.77
N PHE A 120 5.52 -10.96 4.57
CA PHE A 120 5.02 -10.58 3.25
C PHE A 120 5.60 -9.25 2.77
N HIS A 121 5.78 -8.27 3.66
CA HIS A 121 6.47 -7.02 3.38
C HIS A 121 7.90 -7.24 2.95
N LEU A 122 8.66 -8.05 3.71
CA LEU A 122 10.03 -8.38 3.35
C LEU A 122 10.11 -9.04 1.96
N LEU A 123 9.21 -10.00 1.68
CA LEU A 123 9.18 -10.67 0.39
C LEU A 123 8.74 -9.73 -0.75
N HIS A 124 7.82 -8.81 -0.48
CA HIS A 124 7.36 -7.80 -1.43
C HIS A 124 8.49 -6.83 -1.78
N GLU A 125 9.15 -6.25 -0.78
CA GLU A 125 10.29 -5.35 -0.95
C GLU A 125 11.46 -6.05 -1.66
N ALA A 126 11.83 -7.26 -1.23
CA ALA A 126 12.90 -8.03 -1.87
C ALA A 126 12.57 -8.34 -3.34
N SER A 127 11.32 -8.68 -3.65
CA SER A 127 10.87 -8.90 -5.03
C SER A 127 10.87 -7.61 -5.85
N ALA A 128 10.49 -6.47 -5.24
CA ALA A 128 10.50 -5.16 -5.88
C ALA A 128 11.91 -4.70 -6.24
N VAL A 129 12.84 -4.78 -5.29
CA VAL A 129 14.25 -4.45 -5.50
C VAL A 129 14.86 -5.41 -6.54
N GLY A 130 14.60 -6.71 -6.43
CA GLY A 130 15.05 -7.69 -7.42
C GLY A 130 14.54 -7.38 -8.83
N LEU A 131 13.26 -7.04 -8.97
CA LEU A 131 12.67 -6.67 -10.26
C LEU A 131 13.28 -5.36 -10.79
N LEU A 132 13.50 -4.36 -9.95
CA LEU A 132 14.15 -3.10 -10.34
C LEU A 132 15.55 -3.35 -10.92
N VAL A 133 16.36 -4.18 -10.26
CA VAL A 133 17.70 -4.56 -10.74
C VAL A 133 17.61 -5.25 -12.10
N VAL A 134 16.69 -6.20 -12.27
CA VAL A 134 16.49 -6.90 -13.54
C VAL A 134 16.02 -5.93 -14.64
N VAL A 135 15.14 -4.98 -14.33
CA VAL A 135 14.72 -3.91 -15.24
C VAL A 135 15.91 -3.04 -15.65
N ALA A 136 16.77 -2.63 -14.72
CA ALA A 136 17.96 -1.85 -15.04
C ALA A 136 18.90 -2.60 -15.99
N PHE A 137 19.15 -3.90 -15.73
CA PHE A 137 19.93 -4.74 -16.64
C PHE A 137 19.29 -4.89 -18.01
N HIS A 138 17.97 -5.06 -18.06
CA HIS A 138 17.24 -5.14 -19.32
C HIS A 138 17.36 -3.87 -20.15
N LEU A 139 17.11 -2.71 -19.55
CA LEU A 139 17.22 -1.42 -20.23
C LEU A 139 18.63 -1.17 -20.75
N THR A 140 19.64 -1.54 -19.96
CA THR A 140 21.05 -1.48 -20.38
C THR A 140 21.31 -2.39 -21.58
N GLY A 141 20.80 -3.62 -21.56
CA GLY A 141 20.90 -4.56 -22.68
C GLY A 141 20.20 -4.06 -23.94
N VAL A 142 19.00 -3.48 -23.81
CA VAL A 142 18.25 -2.87 -24.91
C VAL A 142 19.02 -1.69 -25.51
N ALA A 143 19.56 -0.80 -24.67
CA ALA A 143 20.37 0.33 -25.12
C ALA A 143 21.64 -0.13 -25.85
N TYR A 144 22.35 -1.10 -25.27
CA TYR A 144 23.57 -1.68 -25.84
C TYR A 144 23.31 -2.32 -27.21
N GLU A 145 22.31 -3.20 -27.32
CA GLU A 145 21.96 -3.86 -28.59
C GLU A 145 21.43 -2.86 -29.62
N SER A 146 20.69 -1.83 -29.19
CA SER A 146 20.19 -0.78 -30.08
C SER A 146 21.34 0.04 -30.69
N TRP A 147 22.30 0.45 -29.86
CA TRP A 147 23.50 1.17 -30.30
C TRP A 147 24.34 0.30 -31.24
N ARG A 148 24.59 -0.95 -30.85
CA ARG A 148 25.44 -1.87 -31.58
C ARG A 148 24.89 -2.25 -32.96
N HIS A 149 23.59 -2.53 -33.04
CA HIS A 149 22.93 -2.90 -34.29
C HIS A 149 22.39 -1.68 -35.06
N ARG A 150 22.55 -0.46 -34.53
CA ARG A 150 22.00 0.79 -35.09
C ARG A 150 20.49 0.66 -35.39
N GLU A 151 19.78 0.01 -34.49
CA GLU A 151 18.35 -0.27 -34.58
C GLU A 151 17.66 0.22 -33.31
N ASN A 152 16.59 1.00 -33.45
CA ASN A 152 15.82 1.42 -32.28
C ASN A 152 14.91 0.28 -31.81
N LEU A 153 15.41 -0.56 -30.89
CA LEU A 153 14.65 -1.70 -30.37
C LEU A 153 13.43 -1.26 -29.56
N ALA A 154 13.53 -0.18 -28.79
CA ALA A 154 12.39 0.38 -28.07
C ALA A 154 11.28 0.84 -29.05
N GLY A 155 11.66 1.51 -30.14
CA GLY A 155 10.73 1.89 -31.21
C GLY A 155 10.11 0.68 -31.91
N ALA A 156 10.86 -0.42 -32.08
CA ALA A 156 10.34 -1.67 -32.63
C ALA A 156 9.31 -2.33 -31.70
N MET A 157 9.45 -2.19 -30.38
CA MET A 157 8.44 -2.67 -29.41
C MET A 157 7.13 -1.89 -29.51
N VAL A 158 7.19 -0.57 -29.69
CA VAL A 158 6.00 0.28 -29.82
C VAL A 158 5.29 0.08 -31.16
N THR A 159 6.06 0.03 -32.24
CA THR A 159 5.50 -0.10 -33.60
C THR A 159 5.15 -1.54 -33.97
N GLY A 160 5.72 -2.51 -33.26
CA GLY A 160 5.66 -3.93 -33.61
C GLY A 160 6.42 -4.30 -34.88
N ARG A 161 7.28 -3.41 -35.39
CA ARG A 161 7.97 -3.57 -36.69
C ARG A 161 9.48 -3.56 -36.53
N LYS A 162 10.14 -4.55 -37.12
CA LYS A 162 11.60 -4.66 -37.23
C LYS A 162 12.00 -4.98 -38.66
N ARG A 163 13.09 -4.38 -39.16
CA ARG A 163 13.57 -4.60 -40.54
C ARG A 163 14.13 -6.02 -40.69
N GLY A 164 13.80 -6.73 -41.77
CA GLY A 164 14.42 -8.03 -42.08
C GLY A 164 13.43 -9.04 -42.65
N PRO A 165 13.91 -10.25 -43.04
CA PRO A 165 13.08 -11.34 -43.52
C PRO A 165 12.34 -11.96 -42.33
N GLY A 166 11.30 -11.26 -41.86
CA GLY A 166 10.42 -11.72 -40.80
C GLY A 166 9.29 -12.58 -41.34
N VAL A 167 8.46 -13.10 -40.42
CA VAL A 167 7.16 -13.69 -40.77
C VAL A 167 6.09 -12.60 -40.89
N ASP A 168 5.10 -12.80 -41.74
CA ASP A 168 3.91 -11.94 -41.78
C ASP A 168 3.17 -12.05 -40.45
N ALA A 169 3.34 -11.04 -39.60
CA ALA A 169 2.75 -11.02 -38.26
C ALA A 169 1.47 -10.18 -38.26
N VAL A 170 0.38 -10.77 -37.76
CA VAL A 170 -0.89 -10.06 -37.54
C VAL A 170 -0.73 -9.09 -36.37
N ILE A 171 -1.13 -7.83 -36.58
CA ILE A 171 -1.11 -6.79 -35.55
C ILE A 171 -2.49 -6.72 -34.87
N PHE A 172 -2.56 -7.09 -33.60
CA PHE A 172 -3.80 -7.15 -32.82
C PHE A 172 -4.19 -5.79 -32.20
N ARG A 173 -4.43 -4.78 -33.04
CA ARG A 173 -4.74 -3.40 -32.57
C ARG A 173 -5.99 -3.33 -31.69
N GLY A 174 -7.03 -4.10 -32.02
CA GLY A 174 -8.27 -4.14 -31.23
C GLY A 174 -8.05 -4.64 -29.81
N VAL A 175 -7.22 -5.67 -29.62
CA VAL A 175 -6.87 -6.19 -28.28
C VAL A 175 -6.13 -5.12 -27.48
N GLY A 176 -5.18 -4.41 -28.11
CA GLY A 176 -4.48 -3.30 -27.47
C GLY A 176 -5.42 -2.16 -27.05
N ALA A 177 -6.35 -1.78 -27.92
CA ALA A 177 -7.35 -0.75 -27.62
C ALA A 177 -8.28 -1.17 -26.47
N LEU A 178 -8.71 -2.43 -26.43
CA LEU A 178 -9.53 -2.98 -25.34
C LEU A 178 -8.79 -2.99 -24.01
N LEU A 179 -7.51 -3.36 -23.99
CA LEU A 179 -6.69 -3.30 -22.77
C LEU A 179 -6.56 -1.86 -22.26
N LEU A 180 -6.26 -0.90 -23.14
CA LEU A 180 -6.16 0.50 -22.76
C LEU A 180 -7.50 1.04 -22.25
N ALA A 181 -8.61 0.70 -22.90
CA ALA A 181 -9.95 1.07 -22.44
C ALA A 181 -10.26 0.45 -21.07
N GLY A 182 -9.91 -0.83 -20.86
CA GLY A 182 -10.08 -1.51 -19.57
C GLY A 182 -9.31 -0.84 -18.44
N VAL A 183 -8.06 -0.46 -18.67
CA VAL A 183 -7.24 0.29 -17.69
C VAL A 183 -7.82 1.70 -17.45
N ALA A 184 -8.30 2.38 -18.48
CA ALA A 184 -8.92 3.70 -18.33
C ALA A 184 -10.22 3.61 -17.52
N VAL A 185 -11.08 2.63 -17.81
CA VAL A 185 -12.33 2.40 -17.08
C VAL A 185 -12.04 2.03 -15.62
N SER A 186 -11.08 1.13 -15.36
CA SER A 186 -10.73 0.76 -13.98
C SER A 186 -10.17 1.95 -13.20
N ALA A 187 -9.37 2.82 -13.83
CA ALA A 187 -8.91 4.05 -13.22
C ALA A 187 -10.07 4.99 -12.88
N ILE A 188 -10.98 5.22 -13.83
CA ILE A 188 -12.16 6.07 -13.61
C ILE A 188 -13.00 5.55 -12.44
N VAL A 189 -13.25 4.24 -12.39
CA VAL A 189 -14.04 3.63 -11.32
C VAL A 189 -13.32 3.76 -9.98
N GLN A 190 -12.04 3.41 -9.92
CA GLN A 190 -11.25 3.44 -8.67
C GLN A 190 -11.18 4.85 -8.08
N PHE A 191 -10.92 5.86 -8.92
CA PHE A 191 -10.69 7.24 -8.46
C PHE A 191 -11.94 8.13 -8.51
N ALA A 192 -13.11 7.61 -8.92
CA ALA A 192 -14.35 8.39 -8.92
C ALA A 192 -14.69 8.96 -7.55
N GLY A 193 -14.32 8.26 -6.47
CA GLY A 193 -14.49 8.72 -5.10
C GLY A 193 -13.80 10.05 -4.81
N HIS A 194 -12.55 10.22 -5.28
CA HIS A 194 -11.80 11.48 -5.15
C HIS A 194 -12.51 12.65 -5.82
N VAL A 195 -13.13 12.42 -6.98
CA VAL A 195 -13.85 13.46 -7.74
C VAL A 195 -15.18 13.83 -7.07
N ARG A 196 -15.82 12.86 -6.40
CA ARG A 196 -17.11 13.05 -5.71
C ARG A 196 -16.96 13.46 -4.24
N ALA A 197 -15.75 13.48 -3.71
CA ALA A 197 -15.48 13.80 -2.32
C ALA A 197 -15.90 15.24 -1.99
N THR A 198 -16.52 15.40 -0.83
CA THR A 198 -16.89 16.71 -0.27
C THR A 198 -16.38 16.78 1.17
N PRO A 199 -16.25 17.98 1.78
CA PRO A 199 -15.90 18.08 3.19
C PRO A 199 -16.82 17.26 4.12
N GLU A 200 -18.11 17.14 3.77
CA GLU A 200 -19.11 16.40 4.53
C GLU A 200 -19.10 14.89 4.24
N LYS A 201 -18.61 14.49 3.06
CA LYS A 201 -18.47 13.09 2.63
C LYS A 201 -17.10 12.89 2.00
N PRO A 202 -16.05 12.78 2.82
CA PRO A 202 -14.70 12.56 2.34
C PRO A 202 -14.59 11.16 1.70
N TYR A 203 -13.70 11.03 0.72
CA TYR A 203 -13.38 9.72 0.15
C TYR A 203 -12.29 9.03 0.99
N LEU A 204 -12.60 7.81 1.42
CA LEU A 204 -11.73 6.92 2.19
C LEU A 204 -11.54 5.62 1.38
N PRO A 205 -10.43 5.49 0.64
CA PRO A 205 -10.19 4.32 -0.22
C PRO A 205 -9.95 3.03 0.57
N PHE A 206 -9.47 3.16 1.81
CA PHE A 206 -9.28 2.06 2.76
C PHE A 206 -10.02 2.41 4.04
N THR A 207 -10.86 1.47 4.49
CA THR A 207 -11.64 1.60 5.72
C THR A 207 -11.38 0.39 6.61
N GLY A 208 -11.05 0.62 7.86
CA GLY A 208 -10.77 -0.45 8.80
C GLY A 208 -12.00 -1.33 9.09
N PRO A 209 -11.80 -2.45 9.81
CA PRO A 209 -12.90 -3.32 10.19
C PRO A 209 -13.89 -2.58 11.09
N THR A 210 -15.15 -3.01 11.06
CA THR A 210 -16.12 -2.56 12.07
C THR A 210 -15.73 -3.11 13.43
N LEU A 211 -15.41 -2.22 14.36
CA LEU A 211 -15.04 -2.60 15.73
C LEU A 211 -16.28 -2.80 16.62
N PRO A 212 -16.17 -3.61 17.69
CA PRO A 212 -17.20 -3.70 18.71
C PRO A 212 -17.54 -2.33 19.29
N ASP A 213 -18.84 -2.03 19.44
CA ASP A 213 -19.32 -0.76 20.02
C ASP A 213 -19.98 -1.00 21.38
N SER A 214 -19.94 0.02 22.24
CA SER A 214 -20.64 0.06 23.52
C SER A 214 -21.22 1.45 23.75
N ALA A 215 -22.55 1.50 23.90
CA ALA A 215 -23.25 2.75 24.21
C ALA A 215 -22.80 3.33 25.56
N LEU A 216 -22.54 2.47 26.56
CA LEU A 216 -22.01 2.88 27.86
C LEU A 216 -20.61 3.50 27.72
N TRP A 217 -19.72 2.85 26.95
CA TRP A 217 -18.37 3.36 26.70
C TRP A 217 -18.41 4.74 26.04
N ARG A 218 -19.23 4.91 25.01
CA ARG A 218 -19.37 6.20 24.32
C ARG A 218 -19.95 7.29 25.22
N ALA A 219 -20.94 6.96 26.05
CA ALA A 219 -21.56 7.92 26.95
C ALA A 219 -20.59 8.41 28.04
N GLU A 220 -19.91 7.47 28.71
CA GLU A 220 -19.02 7.80 29.83
C GLU A 220 -17.66 8.33 29.35
N CYS A 221 -17.00 7.61 28.44
CA CYS A 221 -15.64 7.92 27.99
C CYS A 221 -15.59 8.95 26.84
N GLY A 222 -16.75 9.32 26.27
CA GLY A 222 -16.88 10.33 25.22
C GLY A 222 -17.33 11.71 25.69
N SER A 223 -17.53 11.89 27.00
CA SER A 223 -18.11 13.09 27.59
C SER A 223 -17.18 14.32 27.53
N CYS A 224 -15.87 14.12 27.71
CA CYS A 224 -14.88 15.20 27.75
C CYS A 224 -13.93 15.22 26.54
N HIS A 225 -13.65 14.06 25.96
CA HIS A 225 -12.78 13.88 24.80
C HIS A 225 -13.32 12.78 23.89
N LEU A 226 -12.65 12.51 22.77
CA LEU A 226 -12.98 11.38 21.90
C LEU A 226 -13.08 10.09 22.72
N ALA A 227 -14.14 9.31 22.56
CA ALA A 227 -14.27 8.00 23.19
C ALA A 227 -13.24 7.02 22.58
N PHE A 228 -11.99 7.10 23.02
CA PHE A 228 -10.88 6.29 22.51
C PHE A 228 -11.25 4.82 22.57
N HIS A 229 -11.18 4.11 21.45
CA HIS A 229 -11.51 2.69 21.44
C HIS A 229 -10.49 1.89 22.29
N PRO A 230 -10.91 0.86 23.05
CA PRO A 230 -10.03 0.08 23.91
C PRO A 230 -8.80 -0.52 23.21
N THR A 231 -8.84 -0.71 21.90
CA THR A 231 -7.72 -1.23 21.08
C THR A 231 -6.44 -0.39 21.15
N LEU A 232 -6.50 0.85 21.62
CA LEU A 232 -5.37 1.79 21.60
C LEU A 232 -4.42 1.70 22.79
N LEU A 233 -4.76 0.90 23.82
CA LEU A 233 -3.90 0.66 24.98
C LEU A 233 -4.05 -0.79 25.46
N PRO A 234 -3.01 -1.35 26.11
CA PRO A 234 -3.09 -2.68 26.67
C PRO A 234 -4.01 -2.71 27.88
N LEU A 235 -4.55 -3.89 28.20
CA LEU A 235 -5.53 -4.11 29.27
C LEU A 235 -5.10 -3.47 30.60
N ARG A 236 -3.84 -3.70 30.98
CA ARG A 236 -3.24 -3.16 32.21
C ARG A 236 -3.31 -1.63 32.32
N SER A 237 -3.27 -0.93 31.20
CA SER A 237 -3.34 0.53 31.17
C SER A 237 -4.77 1.03 31.38
N TRP A 238 -5.75 0.35 30.78
CA TRP A 238 -7.17 0.63 31.03
C TRP A 238 -7.56 0.37 32.49
N GLU A 239 -7.08 -0.74 33.05
CA GLU A 239 -7.29 -1.05 34.46
C GLU A 239 -6.69 0.02 35.39
N ALA A 240 -5.46 0.47 35.10
CA ALA A 240 -4.81 1.52 35.87
C ALA A 240 -5.54 2.88 35.75
N LEU A 241 -5.99 3.26 34.54
CA LEU A 241 -6.73 4.49 34.29
C LEU A 241 -8.04 4.55 35.08
N LEU A 242 -8.82 3.47 35.07
CA LEU A 242 -10.12 3.44 35.73
C LEU A 242 -10.03 3.15 37.23
N ALA A 243 -8.98 2.47 37.70
CA ALA A 243 -8.65 2.43 39.12
C ALA A 243 -8.31 3.83 39.67
N GLY A 244 -7.64 4.66 38.85
CA GLY A 244 -7.29 6.05 39.15
C GLY A 244 -8.37 7.08 38.82
N GLN A 245 -9.63 6.69 38.58
CA GLN A 245 -10.68 7.58 38.07
C GLN A 245 -10.94 8.88 38.87
N ARG A 246 -10.52 8.94 40.14
CA ARG A 246 -10.66 10.11 41.01
C ARG A 246 -9.66 11.23 40.68
N ASP A 247 -8.62 10.93 39.90
CA ASP A 247 -7.63 11.87 39.39
C ASP A 247 -7.28 11.49 37.94
N HIS A 248 -8.28 11.60 37.06
CA HIS A 248 -8.15 11.34 35.64
C HIS A 248 -7.63 12.59 34.93
N PHE A 249 -6.31 12.82 35.04
CA PHE A 249 -5.61 13.96 34.46
C PHE A 249 -6.11 15.33 34.95
N GLY A 250 -6.46 15.41 36.24
CA GLY A 250 -6.96 16.64 36.87
C GLY A 250 -8.48 16.70 37.04
N ASP A 251 -9.23 15.72 36.52
CA ASP A 251 -10.69 15.61 36.67
C ASP A 251 -11.08 14.34 37.45
N ASP A 252 -12.23 14.37 38.14
CA ASP A 252 -12.84 13.17 38.76
C ASP A 252 -13.97 12.66 37.83
N LEU A 253 -13.84 11.42 37.33
CA LEU A 253 -14.87 10.81 36.50
C LEU A 253 -16.14 10.46 37.29
N ALA A 254 -16.03 10.33 38.61
CA ALA A 254 -17.12 10.06 39.54
C ALA A 254 -18.00 8.84 39.18
N LEU A 255 -17.43 7.82 38.54
CA LEU A 255 -18.16 6.63 38.09
C LEU A 255 -18.47 5.70 39.26
N ASP A 256 -19.72 5.24 39.32
CA ASP A 256 -20.16 4.24 40.30
C ASP A 256 -19.64 2.82 39.95
N ALA A 257 -19.75 1.90 40.91
CA ALA A 257 -19.22 0.56 40.76
C ALA A 257 -19.88 -0.27 39.65
N ALA A 258 -21.17 -0.07 39.38
CA ALA A 258 -21.87 -0.78 38.32
C ALA A 258 -21.44 -0.26 36.94
N THR A 259 -21.28 1.06 36.81
CA THR A 259 -20.74 1.70 35.60
C THR A 259 -19.32 1.21 35.31
N LEU A 260 -18.43 1.19 36.30
CA LEU A 260 -17.07 0.65 36.16
C LEU A 260 -17.07 -0.82 35.72
N ALA A 261 -17.95 -1.64 36.27
CA ALA A 261 -18.07 -3.05 35.88
C ALA A 261 -18.49 -3.18 34.41
N GLY A 262 -19.49 -2.41 33.97
CA GLY A 262 -19.92 -2.41 32.56
C GLY A 262 -18.85 -1.91 31.60
N LEU A 263 -18.06 -0.90 31.99
CA LEU A 263 -16.90 -0.46 31.20
C LEU A 263 -15.84 -1.56 31.11
N ARG A 264 -15.57 -2.28 32.21
CA ARG A 264 -14.64 -3.40 32.27
C ARG A 264 -15.03 -4.56 31.37
N ASP A 265 -16.30 -4.91 31.35
CA ASP A 265 -16.81 -5.95 30.47
C ASP A 265 -16.57 -5.61 28.99
N PHE A 266 -16.57 -4.32 28.64
CA PHE A 266 -16.29 -3.86 27.29
C PHE A 266 -14.79 -3.74 26.98
N TYR A 267 -13.98 -3.07 27.81
CA TYR A 267 -12.57 -2.84 27.46
C TYR A 267 -11.72 -4.10 27.56
N THR A 268 -12.10 -5.07 28.41
CA THR A 268 -11.28 -6.28 28.64
C THR A 268 -11.05 -7.12 27.38
N PRO A 269 -12.10 -7.54 26.64
CA PRO A 269 -11.91 -8.31 25.41
C PRO A 269 -11.43 -7.47 24.22
N ASN A 270 -11.49 -6.13 24.32
CA ASN A 270 -11.24 -5.21 23.21
C ASN A 270 -9.95 -4.39 23.37
N ALA A 271 -9.15 -4.65 24.41
CA ALA A 271 -7.86 -4.01 24.62
C ALA A 271 -6.86 -4.31 23.48
N ALA A 272 -5.70 -3.66 23.46
CA ALA A 272 -4.72 -3.82 22.38
C ALA A 272 -4.31 -5.28 22.11
N GLU A 273 -4.31 -6.13 23.13
CA GLU A 273 -4.03 -7.57 23.07
C GLU A 273 -5.01 -8.33 22.15
N SER A 274 -6.21 -7.80 21.91
CA SER A 274 -7.20 -8.37 20.98
C SER A 274 -6.73 -8.38 19.53
N ALA A 275 -5.79 -7.49 19.17
CA ALA A 275 -5.29 -7.32 17.81
C ALA A 275 -6.41 -7.20 16.76
N LEU A 276 -7.49 -6.47 17.08
CA LEU A 276 -8.60 -6.22 16.16
C LEU A 276 -8.21 -5.28 14.99
N THR A 277 -7.24 -4.40 15.21
CA THR A 277 -6.69 -3.50 14.18
C THR A 277 -5.19 -3.62 14.10
N GLU A 278 -4.60 -3.12 13.01
CA GLU A 278 -3.14 -3.06 12.88
C GLU A 278 -2.54 -2.19 13.99
N ALA A 279 -3.17 -1.05 14.29
CA ALA A 279 -2.78 -0.16 15.37
C ALA A 279 -2.78 -0.87 16.74
N ALA A 280 -3.78 -1.71 17.03
CA ALA A 280 -3.84 -2.51 18.25
C ALA A 280 -2.63 -3.45 18.36
N TRP A 281 -2.40 -4.22 17.29
CA TRP A 281 -1.30 -5.20 17.24
C TRP A 281 0.08 -4.54 17.36
N LYS A 282 0.30 -3.41 16.67
CA LYS A 282 1.56 -2.67 16.75
C LYS A 282 1.75 -1.97 18.09
N THR A 283 0.66 -1.48 18.70
CA THR A 283 0.70 -0.83 20.02
C THR A 283 1.12 -1.82 21.10
N ASP A 284 0.41 -2.95 21.23
CA ASP A 284 0.71 -3.99 22.23
C ASP A 284 2.18 -4.42 22.19
N ARG A 285 2.69 -4.68 20.99
CA ARG A 285 4.09 -5.13 20.78
C ARG A 285 5.13 -4.05 20.99
N SER A 286 4.74 -2.78 21.01
CA SER A 286 5.65 -1.66 21.25
C SER A 286 5.84 -1.33 22.72
N ILE A 287 4.98 -1.83 23.60
CA ILE A 287 4.98 -1.50 25.03
C ILE A 287 5.63 -2.66 25.81
N PRO A 288 6.73 -2.43 26.53
CA PRO A 288 7.35 -3.46 27.36
C PRO A 288 6.37 -4.05 28.40
N PRO A 289 6.49 -5.35 28.76
CA PRO A 289 5.57 -5.97 29.72
C PRO A 289 5.56 -5.32 31.11
N GLY A 290 6.64 -4.64 31.51
CA GLY A 290 6.75 -3.93 32.78
C GLY A 290 6.26 -2.47 32.76
N GLU A 291 5.82 -1.97 31.61
CA GLU A 291 5.36 -0.59 31.46
C GLU A 291 3.83 -0.53 31.30
N THR A 292 3.22 0.45 31.96
CA THR A 292 1.78 0.72 31.95
C THR A 292 1.53 2.17 31.54
N PRO A 293 1.63 2.50 30.24
CA PRO A 293 1.45 3.86 29.77
C PRO A 293 -0.01 4.30 29.94
N LEU A 294 -0.22 5.44 30.59
CA LEU A 294 -1.56 5.98 30.82
C LEU A 294 -2.05 6.87 29.66
N ARG A 295 -1.18 7.21 28.71
CA ARG A 295 -1.53 8.02 27.53
C ARG A 295 -1.19 7.29 26.25
N ILE A 296 -2.17 7.19 25.34
CA ILE A 296 -1.98 6.65 23.99
C ILE A 296 -0.82 7.37 23.27
N THR A 297 -0.78 8.71 23.40
CA THR A 297 0.22 9.57 22.76
C THR A 297 1.65 9.39 23.29
N GLU A 298 1.83 8.68 24.40
CA GLU A 298 3.14 8.40 25.00
C GLU A 298 3.68 7.01 24.63
N THR A 299 2.87 6.18 23.97
CA THR A 299 3.31 4.87 23.48
C THR A 299 4.36 5.02 22.38
N GLU A 300 5.32 4.10 22.32
CA GLU A 300 6.39 4.12 21.32
C GLU A 300 5.86 3.94 19.89
N TYR A 301 4.81 3.14 19.71
CA TYR A 301 4.13 3.04 18.42
C TYR A 301 3.57 4.39 17.96
N TRP A 302 2.82 5.08 18.83
CA TRP A 302 2.23 6.38 18.49
C TRP A 302 3.29 7.41 18.15
N LYS A 303 4.34 7.55 18.99
CA LYS A 303 5.45 8.47 18.76
C LYS A 303 6.13 8.21 17.42
N ARG A 304 6.39 6.95 17.08
CA ARG A 304 7.02 6.56 15.82
C ARG A 304 6.16 6.91 14.61
N LYS A 305 4.86 6.59 14.64
CA LYS A 305 3.93 6.89 13.53
C LYS A 305 3.72 8.40 13.33
N HIS A 306 3.79 9.19 14.39
CA HIS A 306 3.52 10.64 14.33
C HIS A 306 4.79 11.52 14.29
N ARG A 307 5.98 10.93 14.20
CA ARG A 307 7.27 11.66 14.30
C ARG A 307 7.50 12.68 13.20
N ASP A 308 6.96 12.42 12.00
CA ASP A 308 7.18 13.24 10.81
C ASP A 308 6.16 14.38 10.67
N ILE A 309 5.25 14.54 11.65
CA ILE A 309 4.28 15.63 11.70
C ILE A 309 4.95 16.88 12.28
N SER A 310 4.98 17.94 11.48
CA SER A 310 5.60 19.21 11.87
C SER A 310 4.98 19.83 13.12
N GLN A 311 5.79 20.48 13.94
CA GLN A 311 5.34 21.25 15.11
C GLN A 311 4.23 22.25 14.76
N ARG A 312 4.35 22.93 13.62
CA ARG A 312 3.33 23.87 13.13
C ARG A 312 1.97 23.23 12.95
N THR A 313 1.89 21.96 12.57
CA THR A 313 0.61 21.24 12.43
C THR A 313 -0.02 21.00 13.80
N TRP A 314 0.78 20.64 14.80
CA TRP A 314 0.30 20.42 16.18
C TRP A 314 -0.24 21.69 16.83
N GLU A 315 0.34 22.84 16.50
CA GLU A 315 -0.04 24.16 17.03
C GLU A 315 -1.29 24.75 16.34
N ARG A 316 -1.85 24.13 15.29
CA ARG A 316 -3.04 24.65 14.61
C ARG A 316 -4.26 24.58 15.51
N ASP A 317 -5.12 25.61 15.43
CA ASP A 317 -6.34 25.71 16.26
C ASP A 317 -7.31 24.52 16.19
N PRO A 318 -7.47 23.81 15.05
CA PRO A 318 -8.32 22.61 15.04
C PRO A 318 -7.67 21.44 15.78
N VAL A 319 -6.33 21.39 15.90
CA VAL A 319 -5.59 20.30 16.55
C VAL A 319 -5.40 20.61 18.04
N ARG A 320 -4.67 21.70 18.37
CA ARG A 320 -4.27 22.18 19.72
C ARG A 320 -3.49 21.22 20.59
N THR A 321 -3.89 19.96 20.64
CA THR A 321 -3.34 18.90 21.47
C THR A 321 -3.23 17.61 20.68
N LYS A 322 -2.20 16.82 20.98
CA LYS A 322 -1.98 15.50 20.38
C LYS A 322 -3.09 14.50 20.71
N ALA A 323 -3.88 14.76 21.76
CA ALA A 323 -5.01 13.93 22.15
C ALA A 323 -6.25 14.14 21.25
N ASN A 324 -6.31 15.22 20.47
CA ASN A 324 -7.45 15.50 19.60
C ASN A 324 -7.32 14.75 18.26
N CYS A 325 -7.41 13.42 18.31
CA CYS A 325 -7.19 12.58 17.13
C CYS A 325 -8.19 12.88 16.01
N ALA A 326 -9.45 13.17 16.34
CA ALA A 326 -10.52 13.47 15.39
C ALA A 326 -10.27 14.74 14.55
N ALA A 327 -9.37 15.62 14.98
CA ALA A 327 -8.97 16.78 14.17
C ALA A 327 -8.21 16.39 12.90
N CYS A 328 -7.56 15.21 12.89
CA CYS A 328 -6.74 14.72 11.80
C CYS A 328 -7.23 13.39 11.23
N HIS A 329 -7.90 12.55 12.02
CA HIS A 329 -8.35 11.23 11.60
C HIS A 329 -9.87 11.23 11.41
N LEU A 330 -10.31 11.01 10.17
CA LEU A 330 -11.73 10.97 9.81
C LEU A 330 -12.44 9.74 10.38
N ASP A 331 -11.68 8.72 10.76
CA ASP A 331 -12.17 7.46 11.31
C ASP A 331 -11.96 7.32 12.82
N ALA A 332 -11.62 8.43 13.51
CA ALA A 332 -11.25 8.43 14.92
C ALA A 332 -12.36 7.90 15.83
N GLU A 333 -13.63 8.21 15.51
CA GLU A 333 -14.80 7.71 16.25
C GLU A 333 -15.02 6.20 16.07
N GLN A 334 -14.63 5.64 14.93
CA GLN A 334 -14.72 4.20 14.68
C GLN A 334 -13.54 3.45 15.31
N GLY A 335 -12.45 4.15 15.65
CA GLY A 335 -11.32 3.60 16.39
C GLY A 335 -10.32 2.81 15.54
N THR A 336 -10.43 2.87 14.20
CA THR A 336 -9.58 2.11 13.28
C THR A 336 -8.22 2.76 13.03
N PHE A 337 -8.19 4.08 12.88
CA PHE A 337 -7.00 4.92 12.62
C PHE A 337 -6.20 4.46 11.39
N GLU A 338 -6.90 4.18 10.29
CA GLU A 338 -6.26 3.84 9.03
C GLU A 338 -5.51 5.03 8.45
N ASP A 339 -4.33 4.80 7.87
CA ASP A 339 -3.48 5.87 7.34
C ASP A 339 -4.21 6.64 6.20
N ALA A 340 -5.06 5.96 5.44
CA ALA A 340 -5.89 6.55 4.39
C ALA A 340 -6.98 7.51 4.90
N ALA A 341 -7.37 7.39 6.17
CA ALA A 341 -8.35 8.25 6.83
C ALA A 341 -7.73 9.51 7.45
N MET A 342 -6.41 9.66 7.37
CA MET A 342 -5.71 10.83 7.85
C MET A 342 -5.87 12.02 6.88
N ARG A 343 -6.39 13.13 7.41
CA ARG A 343 -6.57 14.44 6.76
C ARG A 343 -6.19 15.56 7.73
N PRO A 344 -4.89 15.85 7.92
CA PRO A 344 -4.48 16.95 8.78
C PRO A 344 -5.04 18.28 8.25
N PRO A 345 -5.56 19.17 9.12
CA PRO A 345 -6.13 20.43 8.69
C PRO A 345 -5.06 21.24 7.98
N GLY A 346 -5.36 21.83 6.81
CA GLY A 346 -4.41 22.64 6.02
C GLY A 346 -4.00 23.96 6.71
N PRO A 347 -3.16 24.79 6.06
CA PRO A 347 -2.96 26.16 6.50
C PRO A 347 -4.31 26.88 6.51
N GLN A 348 -4.68 27.53 7.62
CA GLN A 348 -5.87 28.37 7.64
C GLN A 348 -5.70 29.45 6.56
N THR A 349 -6.49 29.38 5.49
CA THR A 349 -6.73 30.57 4.69
C THR A 349 -7.68 31.40 5.52
N ASP A 350 -7.23 32.58 5.91
CA ASP A 350 -8.00 33.56 6.67
C ASP A 350 -9.32 33.88 5.93
N GLN A 351 -10.38 33.13 6.24
CA GLN A 351 -11.74 33.44 5.80
C GLN A 351 -12.40 34.48 6.72
N SER A 352 -11.64 35.09 7.65
CA SER A 352 -12.17 36.06 8.62
C SER A 352 -11.90 37.52 8.25
N ARG A 353 -11.25 37.82 7.12
CA ARG A 353 -11.25 39.20 6.59
C ARG A 353 -12.61 39.53 5.96
N PRO A 354 -13.43 40.42 6.57
CA PRO A 354 -14.58 40.97 5.86
C PRO A 354 -14.03 41.66 4.60
N LYS A 355 -14.62 41.33 3.45
CA LYS A 355 -14.40 42.09 2.22
C LYS A 355 -14.96 43.49 2.45
N THR A 356 -14.12 44.41 2.94
CA THR A 356 -14.42 45.82 2.89
C THR A 356 -14.48 46.23 1.42
N ARG A 357 -15.68 46.63 0.99
CA ARG A 357 -15.88 47.39 -0.25
C ARG A 357 -15.50 48.84 -0.02
#